data_AF-A0A0N5AHR5-F1
#
_entry.id   AF-A0A0N5AHR5-F1
#
_cell.length_a   1.000
_cell.length_b   1.000
_cell.length_c   1.000
_cell.angle_alpha   90.00
_cell.angle_beta   90.00
_cell.angle_gamma   90.00
#
_symmetry.space_group_name_H-M   'P 1'
#
loop_
_entity.id
_entity.type
_entity.pdbx_description
1 polymer ?
#
loop_
_entity_poly.entity_id
_entity_poly.type
_entity_poly.pdbx_seq_one_letter_code
_entity_poly.pdbx_strand_id
1 'polypeptide(L)'
;MSFDRDPQSQIIQRSMLIVNDNTKQKAMLAPSQTIGNDRETWARKIDFLLSVVGFAVDLANVWRFPYLCFKNGGGAFLIPYILMVLLAGIPLFYMELALGQFYRKGAVTTWGLICPLFKGIGYCVILIALYVDFFYNVIIAWALHFFLSSFSTNLPWTSCHNDYNSPACYEPT
;
A
#
# COMPACT_ATOMS: atom_id res chain seq x y z
N MET A 1 -35.12 -38.04 -48.46
CA MET A 1 -34.53 -36.88 -49.19
C MET A 1 -33.05 -36.89 -48.85
N SER A 2 -32.24 -37.47 -49.74
CA SER A 2 -30.80 -37.66 -49.55
C SER A 2 -30.11 -36.32 -49.76
N PHE A 3 -29.40 -35.82 -48.75
CA PHE A 3 -28.50 -34.68 -48.91
C PHE A 3 -27.08 -35.25 -49.03
N ASP A 4 -26.62 -35.38 -50.27
CA ASP A 4 -25.25 -35.74 -50.62
C ASP A 4 -24.27 -34.77 -49.93
N ARG A 5 -23.42 -35.30 -49.04
CA ARG A 5 -22.32 -34.56 -48.44
C ARG A 5 -21.12 -34.59 -49.40
N ASP A 6 -20.94 -33.48 -50.11
CA ASP A 6 -19.81 -33.22 -51.01
C ASP A 6 -18.45 -33.50 -50.31
N PRO A 7 -17.52 -34.28 -50.90
CA PRO A 7 -16.21 -34.58 -50.33
C PRO A 7 -15.38 -33.36 -49.90
N GLN A 8 -15.55 -32.20 -50.57
CA GLN A 8 -14.84 -30.97 -50.21
C GLN A 8 -15.29 -30.41 -48.85
N SER A 9 -16.58 -30.58 -48.51
CA SER A 9 -17.15 -30.11 -47.22
C SER A 9 -16.57 -30.88 -46.01
N GLN A 10 -16.26 -32.17 -46.19
CA GLN A 10 -15.64 -33.01 -45.17
C GLN A 10 -14.17 -32.64 -44.93
N ILE A 11 -13.44 -32.27 -45.98
CA ILE A 11 -12.04 -31.86 -45.87
C ILE A 11 -11.95 -30.52 -45.13
N ILE A 12 -12.82 -29.56 -45.44
CA ILE A 12 -12.88 -28.27 -44.75
C ILE A 12 -13.27 -28.45 -43.27
N GLN A 13 -14.22 -29.34 -42.95
CA GLN A 13 -14.57 -29.67 -41.56
C GLN A 13 -13.41 -30.33 -40.80
N ARG A 14 -12.71 -31.30 -41.41
CA ARG A 14 -11.53 -31.93 -40.81
C ARG A 14 -10.39 -30.94 -40.61
N SER A 15 -10.19 -30.03 -41.56
CA SER A 15 -9.17 -28.97 -41.48
C SER A 15 -9.48 -27.96 -40.38
N MET A 16 -10.75 -27.53 -40.24
CA MET A 16 -11.19 -26.69 -39.13
C MET A 16 -11.05 -27.39 -37.77
N LEU A 17 -11.34 -28.69 -37.69
CA LEU A 17 -11.11 -29.45 -36.46
C LEU A 17 -9.62 -29.48 -36.09
N ILE A 18 -8.72 -29.72 -37.05
CA ILE A 18 -7.26 -29.72 -36.84
C ILE A 18 -6.74 -28.32 -36.46
N VAL A 19 -7.27 -27.25 -37.07
CA VAL A 19 -6.90 -25.86 -36.73
C VAL A 19 -7.41 -25.50 -35.33
N ASN A 20 -8.61 -25.92 -34.95
CA ASN A 20 -9.15 -25.69 -33.61
C ASN A 20 -8.37 -26.47 -32.54
N ASP A 21 -7.92 -27.69 -32.85
CA ASP A 21 -7.05 -28.48 -31.97
C ASP A 21 -5.67 -27.82 -31.78
N ASN A 22 -5.04 -27.37 -32.87
CA ASN A 22 -3.78 -26.62 -32.80
C ASN A 22 -3.91 -25.28 -32.08
N THR A 23 -5.06 -24.61 -32.18
CA THR A 23 -5.33 -23.34 -31.48
C THR A 23 -5.59 -23.59 -29.99
N LYS A 24 -6.31 -24.67 -29.65
CA LYS A 24 -6.45 -25.14 -28.26
C LYS A 24 -5.11 -25.56 -27.66
N GLN A 25 -4.26 -26.25 -28.42
CA GLN A 25 -2.95 -26.69 -27.97
C GLN A 25 -1.99 -25.51 -27.82
N LYS A 26 -2.00 -24.52 -28.72
CA LYS A 26 -1.26 -23.25 -28.56
C LYS A 26 -1.77 -22.40 -27.40
N ALA A 27 -3.08 -22.42 -27.11
CA ALA A 27 -3.65 -21.77 -25.93
C ALA A 27 -3.28 -22.50 -24.61
N MET A 28 -3.11 -23.83 -24.64
CA MET A 28 -2.62 -24.62 -23.50
C MET A 28 -1.09 -24.54 -23.30
N LEU A 29 -0.35 -24.06 -24.29
CA LEU A 29 1.11 -23.82 -24.23
C LEU A 29 1.48 -22.38 -23.85
N ALA A 30 0.52 -21.51 -23.56
CA ALA A 30 0.78 -20.41 -22.63
C ALA A 30 1.35 -21.07 -21.35
N PRO A 31 2.45 -20.58 -20.77
CA PRO A 31 3.03 -21.20 -19.60
C PRO A 31 1.91 -21.35 -18.58
N SER A 32 1.53 -22.60 -18.34
CA SER A 32 0.71 -22.97 -17.19
C SER A 32 1.47 -22.36 -16.03
N GLN A 33 0.95 -21.25 -15.51
CA GLN A 33 1.16 -20.87 -14.13
C GLN A 33 0.74 -22.13 -13.38
N THR A 34 1.72 -22.96 -13.03
CA THR A 34 1.52 -23.92 -11.97
C THR A 34 1.03 -23.05 -10.85
N ILE A 35 -0.25 -23.17 -10.49
CA ILE A 35 -0.80 -22.57 -9.28
C ILE A 35 -0.16 -23.38 -8.14
N GLY A 36 1.16 -23.27 -8.00
CA GLY A 36 1.84 -23.57 -6.77
C GLY A 36 1.26 -22.60 -5.77
N ASN A 37 0.84 -23.11 -4.62
CA ASN A 37 0.44 -22.30 -3.47
C ASN A 37 1.64 -21.53 -2.86
N ASP A 38 2.60 -21.14 -3.69
CA ASP A 38 3.83 -20.48 -3.30
C ASP A 38 3.56 -18.98 -3.28
N ARG A 39 3.76 -18.39 -2.10
CA ARG A 39 3.54 -16.96 -1.88
C ARG A 39 4.55 -16.16 -2.70
N GLU A 40 4.06 -15.11 -3.36
CA GLU A 40 4.89 -14.13 -4.07
C GLU A 40 6.03 -13.61 -3.19
N THR A 41 7.22 -13.50 -3.76
CA THR A 41 8.44 -13.06 -3.07
C THR A 41 8.99 -11.78 -3.70
N TRP A 42 9.71 -11.00 -2.88
CA TRP A 42 10.36 -9.79 -3.35
C TRP A 42 11.49 -10.12 -4.33
N ALA A 43 11.56 -9.38 -5.44
CA ALA A 43 12.62 -9.55 -6.44
C ALA A 43 14.01 -9.21 -5.88
N ARG A 44 14.12 -8.17 -5.06
CA ARG A 44 15.38 -7.78 -4.39
C ARG A 44 15.14 -7.43 -2.92
N LYS A 45 16.16 -7.66 -2.09
CA LYS A 45 16.14 -7.30 -0.66
C LYS A 45 16.00 -5.80 -0.42
N ILE A 46 16.53 -4.98 -1.33
CA ILE A 46 16.43 -3.52 -1.25
C ILE A 46 15.00 -3.03 -1.44
N ASP A 47 14.21 -3.69 -2.28
CA ASP A 47 12.80 -3.33 -2.52
C ASP A 47 11.98 -3.52 -1.23
N PHE A 48 12.25 -4.61 -0.51
CA PHE A 48 11.67 -4.85 0.81
C PHE A 48 12.11 -3.80 1.83
N LEU A 49 13.42 -3.50 1.91
CA LEU A 49 13.95 -2.50 2.84
C LEU A 49 13.34 -1.11 2.59
N LEU A 50 13.28 -0.68 1.34
CA LEU A 50 12.70 0.60 0.94
C LEU A 50 11.21 0.67 1.23
N SER A 51 10.47 -0.42 1.04
CA SER A 51 9.05 -0.50 1.40
C SER A 51 8.84 -0.33 2.90
N VAL A 52 9.67 -0.96 3.73
CA VAL A 52 9.61 -0.85 5.18
C VAL A 52 10.00 0.55 5.67
N VAL A 53 11.04 1.15 5.09
CA VAL A 53 11.43 2.53 5.41
C VAL A 53 10.36 3.53 5.00
N GLY A 54 9.75 3.35 3.81
CA GLY A 54 8.64 4.18 3.34
C GLY A 54 7.40 4.07 4.22
N PHE A 55 7.15 2.90 4.81
CA PHE A 55 6.09 2.74 5.81
C PHE A 55 6.42 3.39 7.16
N ALA A 56 7.70 3.39 7.57
CA ALA A 56 8.13 3.96 8.85
C ALA A 56 8.24 5.50 8.84
N VAL A 57 8.52 6.10 7.68
CA VAL A 57 8.61 7.56 7.52
C VAL A 57 7.24 8.12 7.12
N ASP A 58 6.61 8.85 8.03
CA ASP A 58 5.30 9.46 7.80
C ASP A 58 5.33 11.00 7.93
N LEU A 59 4.18 11.63 7.67
CA LEU A 59 4.02 13.07 7.88
C LEU A 59 4.22 13.42 9.36
N ALA A 60 3.75 12.59 10.30
CA ALA A 60 3.86 12.86 11.74
C ALA A 60 5.31 13.09 12.19
N ASN A 61 6.28 12.41 11.60
CA ASN A 61 7.71 12.66 11.86
C ASN A 61 8.14 14.09 11.54
N VAL A 62 7.50 14.78 10.58
CA VAL A 62 7.87 16.14 10.15
C VAL A 62 7.34 17.22 11.07
N TRP A 63 6.12 17.10 11.59
CA TRP A 63 5.46 18.16 12.39
C TRP A 63 5.22 17.77 13.84
N ARG A 64 4.81 16.53 14.11
CA ARG A 64 4.47 16.09 15.47
C ARG A 64 5.72 15.90 16.32
N PHE A 65 6.78 15.31 15.77
CA PHE A 65 8.02 15.11 16.51
C PHE A 65 8.66 16.44 16.95
N PRO A 66 8.86 17.44 16.06
CA PRO A 66 9.41 18.73 16.49
C PRO A 66 8.50 19.45 17.49
N TYR A 67 7.18 19.43 17.27
CA TYR A 67 6.22 20.03 18.20
C TYR A 67 6.32 19.43 19.60
N LEU A 68 6.39 18.10 19.70
CA LEU A 68 6.42 17.40 20.99
C LEU A 68 7.78 17.55 21.69
N CYS A 69 8.87 17.58 20.91
CA CYS A 69 10.21 17.90 21.40
C CYS A 69 10.24 19.30 22.03
N PHE A 70 9.76 20.31 21.31
CA PHE A 70 9.75 21.69 21.80
C PHE A 70 8.91 21.86 23.07
N LYS A 71 7.73 21.23 23.12
CA LYS A 71 6.83 21.30 24.28
C LYS A 71 7.40 20.61 25.54
N ASN A 72 8.18 19.54 25.38
CA ASN A 72 8.66 18.71 26.49
C ASN A 72 10.14 18.95 26.85
N GLY A 73 10.57 20.21 26.86
CA GLY A 73 11.93 20.58 27.27
C GLY A 73 12.96 20.58 26.14
N GLY A 74 12.51 20.69 24.88
CA GLY A 74 13.38 20.79 23.70
C GLY A 74 14.30 19.58 23.58
N GLY A 75 15.60 19.83 23.43
CA GLY A 75 16.61 18.79 23.26
C GLY A 75 16.66 17.73 24.38
N ALA A 76 16.21 18.05 25.60
CA ALA A 76 16.18 17.08 26.71
C ALA A 76 15.19 15.92 26.45
N PHE A 77 14.16 16.14 25.63
CA PHE A 77 13.19 15.11 25.24
C PHE A 77 13.81 13.95 24.46
N LEU A 78 14.98 14.16 23.83
CA LEU A 78 15.66 13.10 23.07
C LEU A 78 16.12 11.94 23.96
N ILE A 79 16.48 12.19 25.22
CA ILE A 79 16.95 11.15 26.14
C ILE A 79 15.87 10.08 26.38
N PRO A 80 14.67 10.42 26.89
CA PRO A 80 13.60 9.42 27.06
C PRO A 80 13.10 8.88 25.73
N TYR A 81 13.12 9.67 24.64
CA TYR A 81 12.72 9.21 23.32
C TYR A 81 13.61 8.07 22.81
N ILE A 82 14.94 8.24 22.82
CA ILE A 82 15.88 7.21 22.38
C ILE A 82 15.81 5.98 23.28
N LEU A 83 15.70 6.16 24.60
CA LEU A 83 15.52 5.04 25.53
C LEU A 83 14.27 4.21 25.21
N MET A 84 13.12 4.84 24.97
CA MET A 84 11.89 4.14 24.62
C MET A 84 11.96 3.46 23.25
N VAL A 85 12.66 4.07 22.28
CA VAL A 85 12.89 3.43 20.98
C VAL A 85 13.77 2.19 21.13
N LEU A 86 14.85 2.25 21.91
CA LEU A 86 15.75 1.10 22.10
C LEU A 86 15.10 -0.02 22.91
N LEU A 87 14.33 0.31 23.96
CA LEU A 87 13.77 -0.68 24.89
C LEU A 87 12.43 -1.26 24.41
N ALA A 88 11.61 -0.49 23.69
CA ALA A 88 10.28 -0.92 23.26
C ALA A 88 10.11 -0.87 21.74
N GLY A 89 10.53 0.22 21.08
CA GLY A 89 10.35 0.40 19.64
C GLY A 89 11.03 -0.68 18.79
N ILE A 90 12.35 -0.84 18.94
CA ILE A 90 13.15 -1.80 18.17
C ILE A 90 12.74 -3.25 18.49
N PRO A 91 12.58 -3.67 19.76
CA PRO A 91 12.17 -5.05 20.05
C PRO A 91 10.79 -5.41 19.49
N LEU A 92 9.80 -4.51 19.59
CA LEU A 92 8.46 -4.74 19.05
C LEU A 92 8.48 -4.82 17.52
N PHE A 93 9.21 -3.92 16.87
CA PHE A 93 9.35 -3.91 15.42
C PHE A 93 10.07 -5.17 14.91
N TYR A 94 11.14 -5.59 15.57
CA TYR A 94 11.86 -6.80 15.23
C TYR A 94 10.99 -8.05 15.39
N MET A 95 10.23 -8.14 16.49
CA MET A 95 9.29 -9.25 16.72
C MET A 95 8.25 -9.35 15.60
N GLU A 96 7.64 -8.23 15.20
CA GLU A 96 6.63 -8.21 14.13
C GLU A 96 7.22 -8.70 12.79
N LEU A 97 8.41 -8.21 12.44
CA LEU A 97 9.11 -8.64 11.22
C LEU A 97 9.48 -10.13 11.26
N ALA A 98 10.01 -10.61 12.39
CA ALA A 98 10.38 -12.00 12.56
C ALA A 98 9.16 -12.94 12.45
N LEU A 99 8.04 -12.58 13.09
CA LEU A 99 6.79 -13.33 12.99
C LEU A 99 6.24 -13.35 11.56
N GLY A 100 6.26 -12.20 10.88
CA GLY A 100 5.83 -12.10 9.48
C GLY A 100 6.67 -12.97 8.54
N GLN A 101 7.99 -13.02 8.74
CA GLN A 101 8.89 -13.86 7.94
C GLN A 101 8.78 -15.36 8.26
N PHE A 102 8.58 -15.72 9.53
CA PHE A 102 8.48 -17.12 9.97
C PHE A 102 7.16 -17.76 9.53
N TYR A 103 6.02 -17.14 9.84
CA TYR A 103 4.71 -17.74 9.53
C TYR A 103 4.30 -17.55 8.07
N ARG A 104 4.83 -16.52 7.38
CA ARG A 104 4.46 -16.20 5.99
C ARG A 104 2.95 -16.17 5.77
N LYS A 105 2.19 -15.69 6.75
CA LYS A 105 0.73 -15.44 6.68
C LYS A 105 0.41 -13.98 6.99
N GLY A 106 -0.86 -13.60 6.94
CA GLY A 106 -1.32 -12.25 7.32
C GLY A 106 -1.49 -12.13 8.83
N ALA A 107 -1.73 -10.93 9.36
CA ALA A 107 -1.85 -10.69 10.80
C ALA A 107 -2.94 -11.56 11.46
N VAL A 108 -4.16 -11.61 10.89
CA VAL A 108 -5.30 -12.40 11.44
C VAL A 108 -4.97 -13.89 11.53
N THR A 109 -4.36 -14.44 10.47
CA THR A 109 -4.02 -15.86 10.40
C THR A 109 -2.82 -16.19 11.28
N THR A 110 -1.82 -15.30 11.36
CA THR A 110 -0.65 -15.48 12.23
C THR A 110 -1.04 -15.52 13.70
N TRP A 111 -1.85 -14.57 14.17
CA TRP A 111 -2.34 -14.56 15.55
C TRP A 111 -3.23 -15.77 15.85
N GLY A 112 -4.07 -16.20 14.89
CA GLY A 112 -4.88 -17.40 15.04
C GLY A 112 -4.08 -18.71 15.12
N LEU A 113 -2.88 -18.77 14.53
CA LEU A 113 -1.97 -19.91 14.60
C LEU A 113 -1.17 -19.95 15.92
N ILE A 114 -0.81 -18.80 16.47
CA ILE A 114 -0.09 -18.70 17.75
C ILE A 114 -1.04 -18.97 18.91
N CYS A 115 -2.14 -18.23 18.97
CA CYS A 115 -3.15 -18.38 20.01
C CYS A 115 -4.53 -17.99 19.46
N PRO A 116 -5.48 -18.94 19.33
CA PRO A 116 -6.79 -18.66 18.74
C PRO A 116 -7.61 -17.61 19.52
N LEU A 117 -7.33 -17.43 20.82
CA LEU A 117 -7.96 -16.37 21.64
C LEU A 117 -7.56 -14.96 21.16
N PHE A 118 -6.34 -14.78 20.66
CA PHE A 118 -5.82 -13.50 20.18
C PHE A 118 -6.11 -13.22 18.71
N LYS A 119 -6.91 -14.07 18.04
CA LYS A 119 -7.35 -13.84 16.66
C LYS A 119 -8.04 -12.48 16.47
N GLY A 120 -8.69 -11.96 17.52
CA GLY A 120 -9.30 -10.62 17.55
C GLY A 120 -8.32 -9.48 17.24
N ILE A 121 -7.04 -9.61 17.65
CA ILE A 121 -6.02 -8.57 17.43
C ILE A 121 -5.84 -8.28 15.94
N GLY A 122 -5.83 -9.31 15.10
CA GLY A 122 -5.71 -9.14 13.66
C GLY A 122 -6.86 -8.35 13.04
N TYR A 123 -8.10 -8.55 13.53
CA TYR A 123 -9.25 -7.78 13.05
C TYR A 123 -9.20 -6.32 13.53
N CYS A 124 -8.73 -6.09 14.77
CA CYS A 124 -8.50 -4.73 15.27
C CYS A 124 -7.48 -3.98 14.41
N VAL A 125 -6.38 -4.62 14.01
CA VAL A 125 -5.38 -4.01 13.12
C VAL A 125 -5.99 -3.60 11.78
N ILE A 126 -6.87 -4.43 11.19
CA ILE A 126 -7.57 -4.10 9.94
C ILE A 126 -8.50 -2.89 10.13
N LEU A 127 -9.27 -2.84 11.22
CA LEU A 127 -10.15 -1.70 11.52
C LEU A 127 -9.37 -0.40 11.75
N ILE A 128 -8.26 -0.47 12.49
CA ILE A 128 -7.40 0.69 12.73
C ILE A 128 -6.80 1.17 11.40
N ALA A 129 -6.31 0.26 10.56
CA ALA A 129 -5.77 0.61 9.25
C ALA A 129 -6.81 1.30 8.36
N LEU A 130 -8.05 0.80 8.35
CA LEU A 130 -9.17 1.43 7.63
C LEU A 130 -9.47 2.85 8.13
N TYR A 131 -9.53 3.03 9.45
CA TYR A 131 -9.78 4.35 10.04
C TYR A 131 -8.66 5.33 9.72
N VAL A 132 -7.41 4.87 9.80
CA VAL A 132 -6.21 5.67 9.48
C VAL A 132 -6.22 6.09 8.01
N ASP A 133 -6.52 5.16 7.10
CA ASP A 133 -6.56 5.42 5.67
C ASP A 133 -7.57 6.52 5.30
N PHE A 134 -8.76 6.54 5.93
CA PHE A 134 -9.76 7.56 5.65
C PHE A 134 -9.26 8.99 5.90
N PHE A 135 -8.68 9.27 7.06
CA PHE A 135 -8.25 10.65 7.35
C PHE A 135 -6.90 10.99 6.69
N TYR A 136 -5.99 10.02 6.52
CA TYR A 136 -4.71 10.27 5.86
C TYR A 136 -4.89 10.63 4.38
N ASN A 137 -5.81 9.98 3.66
CA ASN A 137 -6.07 10.32 2.26
C ASN A 137 -6.62 11.75 2.10
N VAL A 138 -7.40 12.25 3.07
CA VAL A 138 -7.85 13.66 3.07
C VAL A 138 -6.67 14.63 3.20
N ILE A 139 -5.71 14.32 4.08
CA ILE A 139 -4.49 15.14 4.23
C ILE A 139 -3.66 15.14 2.95
N ILE A 140 -3.51 13.97 2.30
CA ILE A 140 -2.84 13.87 1.00
C ILE A 140 -3.56 14.70 -0.06
N ALA A 141 -4.89 14.66 -0.10
CA ALA A 141 -5.68 15.48 -1.03
C ALA A 141 -5.45 16.98 -0.81
N TRP A 142 -5.40 17.44 0.44
CA TRP A 142 -5.05 18.83 0.75
C TRP A 142 -3.61 19.16 0.32
N ALA A 143 -2.64 18.30 0.61
CA ALA A 143 -1.26 18.50 0.19
C ALA A 143 -1.13 18.60 -1.34
N LEU A 144 -1.84 17.75 -2.09
CA LEU A 144 -1.90 17.83 -3.56
C LEU A 144 -2.57 19.11 -4.04
N HIS A 145 -3.63 19.57 -3.38
CA HIS A 145 -4.28 20.84 -3.70
C HIS A 145 -3.31 22.03 -3.53
N PHE A 146 -2.60 22.11 -2.40
CA PHE A 146 -1.58 23.14 -2.16
C PHE A 146 -0.39 23.01 -3.12
N PHE A 147 0.03 21.78 -3.44
CA PHE A 147 1.10 21.52 -4.41
C PHE A 147 0.73 22.04 -5.80
N LEU A 148 -0.46 21.72 -6.30
CA LEU A 148 -0.94 22.19 -7.61
C LEU A 148 -1.14 23.71 -7.62
N SER A 149 -1.65 24.28 -6.52
CA SER A 149 -1.84 25.73 -6.38
C SER A 149 -0.51 26.50 -6.35
N SER A 150 0.60 25.83 -6.01
CA SER A 150 1.94 26.43 -5.97
C SER A 150 2.56 26.67 -7.36
N PHE A 151 1.96 26.17 -8.44
CA PHE A 151 2.42 26.47 -9.80
C PHE A 151 2.00 27.85 -10.33
N SER A 152 1.29 28.63 -9.52
CA SER A 152 0.91 30.01 -9.83
C SER A 152 2.07 30.98 -9.59
N THR A 153 2.16 32.05 -10.38
CA THR A 153 3.22 33.08 -10.25
C THR A 153 3.13 33.85 -8.93
N ASN A 154 1.92 34.16 -8.49
CA ASN A 154 1.63 34.67 -7.15
C ASN A 154 0.93 33.56 -6.36
N LEU A 155 1.42 33.27 -5.17
CA LEU A 155 0.87 32.20 -4.34
C LEU A 155 -0.46 32.67 -3.73
N PRO A 156 -1.53 31.86 -3.74
CA PRO A 156 -2.85 32.34 -3.33
C PRO A 156 -2.91 32.74 -1.85
N TRP A 157 -2.05 32.18 -0.99
CA TRP A 157 -1.98 32.51 0.45
C TRP A 157 -1.01 33.66 0.79
N THR A 158 -0.41 34.34 -0.19
CA THR A 158 0.46 35.49 0.11
C THR A 158 -0.30 36.79 0.28
N SER A 159 -1.44 36.95 -0.39
CA SER A 159 -2.21 38.19 -0.37
C SER A 159 -3.62 38.03 0.20
N CYS A 160 -4.15 39.11 0.76
CA CYS A 160 -5.53 39.14 1.25
C CYS A 160 -6.58 39.38 0.13
N HIS A 161 -6.16 39.52 -1.13
CA HIS A 161 -7.03 39.83 -2.28
C HIS A 161 -7.67 38.59 -2.93
N ASN A 162 -8.35 37.76 -2.14
CA ASN A 162 -9.06 36.57 -2.64
C ASN A 162 -10.53 36.57 -2.20
N ASP A 163 -11.40 35.92 -2.99
CA ASP A 163 -12.85 35.86 -2.73
C ASP A 163 -13.22 35.15 -1.42
N TYR A 164 -12.35 34.25 -0.94
CA TYR A 164 -12.54 33.50 0.30
C TYR A 164 -12.02 34.23 1.55
N ASN A 165 -11.39 35.39 1.39
CA ASN A 165 -10.84 36.15 2.52
C ASN A 165 -11.91 36.99 3.21
N SER A 166 -11.84 37.04 4.54
CA SER A 166 -12.73 37.88 5.36
C SER A 166 -12.16 39.29 5.56
N PRO A 167 -12.97 40.27 6.01
CA PRO A 167 -12.50 41.62 6.35
C PRO A 167 -11.42 41.66 7.45
N ALA A 168 -11.22 40.55 8.19
CA ALA A 168 -10.19 40.43 9.22
C ALA A 168 -8.82 39.94 8.67
N CYS A 169 -8.70 39.71 7.36
CA CYS A 169 -7.43 39.29 6.77
C CYS A 169 -6.36 40.38 6.93
N TYR A 170 -5.20 40.01 7.46
CA TYR A 170 -4.07 40.91 7.67
C TYR A 170 -2.87 40.44 6.84
N GLU A 171 -2.34 41.35 6.02
CA GLU A 171 -1.13 41.15 5.24
C GLU A 171 -0.01 41.97 5.88
N PRO A 172 1.11 41.34 6.30
CA PRO A 172 2.25 42.08 6.84
C PRO A 172 2.84 42.97 5.75
N THR A 173 2.93 44.28 6.00
CA THR A 173 3.58 45.25 5.11
C THR A 173 5.08 45.10 5.05
#